data_AF-A0A699SY41-F1
#
_entry.id   AF-A0A699SY41-F1
#
_cell.length_a   1.000
_cell.length_b   1.000
_cell.length_c   1.000
_cell.angle_alpha   90.00
_cell.angle_beta   90.00
_cell.angle_gamma   90.00
#
_symmetry.space_group_name_H-M   'P 1'
#
loop_
_entity.id
_entity.type
_entity.pdbx_description
1 polymer ?
#
loop_
_entity_poly.entity_id
_entity_poly.type
_entity_poly.pdbx_seq_one_letter_code
_entity_poly.pdbx_strand_id
1 'polypeptide(L)'
;MTYSINFKGSSVYSKIDMRSGYHQLRVREEDIPKTAFRTRYGHYAFQVMPFGLTNAPAVFMDLMNRVCKLYLDKFVIVFIDDILIYSKDEREHEEHLKAILELLKKEELYAKFSKCEF
;
A
#
# COMPACT_ATOMS: atom_id res chain seq x y z
N MET A 1 -17.94 2.92 -6.72
CA MET A 1 -17.70 2.31 -8.04
C MET A 1 -17.09 0.95 -7.79
N THR A 2 -17.87 -0.11 -7.98
CA THR A 2 -17.39 -1.48 -7.81
C THR A 2 -16.66 -1.85 -9.10
N TYR A 3 -15.33 -1.92 -9.06
CA TYR A 3 -14.55 -2.43 -10.18
C TYR A 3 -14.81 -3.94 -10.28
N SER A 4 -15.65 -4.38 -11.22
CA SER A 4 -15.70 -5.79 -11.63
C SER A 4 -14.43 -6.09 -12.42
N ILE A 5 -13.40 -6.53 -11.72
CA ILE A 5 -12.13 -6.93 -12.32
C ILE A 5 -12.36 -8.31 -12.97
N ASN A 6 -12.30 -8.36 -14.29
CA ASN A 6 -12.45 -9.58 -15.05
C ASN A 6 -11.07 -10.23 -15.26
N PHE A 7 -10.72 -11.19 -14.42
CA PHE A 7 -9.42 -11.89 -14.47
C PHE A 7 -9.29 -12.93 -15.60
N LYS A 8 -10.21 -12.97 -16.56
CA LYS A 8 -10.20 -13.96 -17.66
C LYS A 8 -8.87 -13.89 -18.43
N GLY A 9 -8.00 -14.86 -18.18
CA GLY A 9 -6.69 -15.01 -18.83
C GLY A 9 -5.48 -14.96 -17.91
N SER A 10 -5.64 -14.63 -16.62
CA SER A 10 -4.54 -14.67 -15.63
C SER A 10 -4.59 -15.99 -14.86
N SER A 11 -3.45 -16.66 -14.71
CA SER A 11 -3.35 -17.96 -14.03
C SER A 11 -2.60 -17.89 -12.70
N VAL A 12 -1.79 -16.84 -12.50
CA VAL A 12 -0.93 -16.66 -11.32
C VAL A 12 -1.25 -15.33 -10.63
N TYR A 13 -1.32 -15.35 -9.30
CA TYR A 13 -1.65 -14.20 -8.47
C TYR A 13 -0.72 -14.16 -7.26
N SER A 14 -0.25 -12.96 -6.95
CA SER A 14 0.44 -12.67 -5.70
C SER A 14 -0.25 -11.53 -4.98
N LYS A 15 -0.32 -11.61 -3.66
CA LYS A 15 -0.81 -10.54 -2.80
C LYS A 15 0.32 -10.06 -1.90
N ILE A 16 0.59 -8.76 -1.91
CA ILE A 16 1.56 -8.11 -1.03
C ILE A 16 0.81 -7.24 -0.03
N ASP A 17 0.91 -7.56 1.27
CA ASP A 17 0.39 -6.76 2.39
C ASP A 17 1.45 -5.74 2.83
N MET A 18 1.10 -4.46 2.86
CA MET A 18 2.01 -3.41 3.29
C MET A 18 2.22 -3.40 4.80
N ARG A 19 3.48 -3.40 5.26
CA ARG A 19 3.84 -3.45 6.69
C ARG A 19 3.39 -2.17 7.39
N SER A 20 2.53 -2.29 8.39
CA SER A 20 2.08 -1.14 9.18
C SER A 20 1.42 -0.03 8.34
N GLY A 21 0.80 -0.38 7.18
CA GLY A 21 -0.01 0.48 6.30
C GLY A 21 0.29 1.98 6.42
N TYR A 22 -0.61 2.69 7.11
CA TYR A 22 -0.55 4.16 7.28
C TYR A 22 0.67 4.69 8.04
N HIS A 23 1.29 3.91 8.94
CA HIS A 23 2.44 4.38 9.71
C HIS A 23 3.69 4.63 8.84
N GLN A 24 3.68 4.22 7.58
CA GLN A 24 4.73 4.55 6.61
C GLN A 24 4.62 5.98 6.09
N LEU A 25 3.47 6.64 6.25
CA LEU A 25 3.23 7.99 5.75
C LEU A 25 3.40 9.03 6.86
N ARG A 26 4.18 10.08 6.59
CA ARG A 26 4.30 11.23 7.50
C ARG A 26 3.07 12.12 7.46
N VAL A 27 2.64 12.56 8.63
CA VAL A 27 1.64 13.63 8.76
C VAL A 27 2.31 14.94 8.40
N ARG A 28 1.59 15.82 7.67
CA ARG A 28 2.08 17.17 7.38
C ARG A 28 2.33 17.92 8.69
N GLU A 29 3.39 18.70 8.77
CA GLU A 29 3.78 19.39 10.02
C GLU A 29 2.64 20.25 10.59
N GLU A 30 1.88 20.92 9.73
CA GLU A 30 0.70 21.71 10.09
C GLU A 30 -0.47 20.89 10.68
N ASP A 31 -0.54 19.59 10.38
CA ASP A 31 -1.59 18.69 10.83
C ASP A 31 -1.18 17.86 12.06
N ILE A 32 0.11 17.82 12.44
CA ILE A 32 0.60 17.09 13.62
C ILE A 32 -0.16 17.48 14.90
N PRO A 33 -0.42 18.77 15.21
CA PRO A 33 -1.16 19.13 16.42
C PRO A 33 -2.60 18.56 16.45
N LYS A 34 -3.20 18.25 15.30
CA LYS A 34 -4.55 17.67 15.19
C LYS A 34 -4.57 16.19 15.56
N THR A 35 -3.42 15.52 15.54
CA THR A 35 -3.27 14.11 15.95
C THR A 35 -2.88 13.99 17.44
N ALA A 36 -2.96 15.08 18.19
CA ALA A 36 -2.61 15.09 19.60
C ALA A 36 -3.55 14.21 20.44
N PHE A 37 -2.97 13.41 21.32
CA PHE A 37 -3.68 12.58 22.28
C PHE A 37 -3.06 12.75 23.68
N ARG A 38 -3.86 12.47 24.70
CA ARG A 38 -3.46 12.59 26.10
C ARG A 38 -3.35 11.20 26.73
N THR A 39 -2.24 10.95 27.40
CA THR A 39 -2.07 9.80 28.29
C THR A 39 -2.05 10.29 29.74
N ARG A 40 -2.06 9.36 30.71
CA ARG A 40 -1.84 9.68 32.12
C ARG A 40 -0.54 10.46 32.36
N TYR A 41 0.45 10.29 31.48
CA TYR A 41 1.82 10.80 31.66
C TYR A 41 2.14 12.00 30.76
N GLY A 42 1.20 12.49 29.95
CA GLY A 42 1.46 13.69 29.14
C GLY A 42 0.62 13.79 27.87
N HIS A 43 0.97 14.79 27.06
CA HIS A 43 0.41 15.03 25.73
C HIS A 43 1.41 14.63 24.66
N TYR A 44 0.94 13.88 23.67
CA TYR A 44 1.73 13.37 22.57
C TYR A 44 0.99 13.63 21.27
N ALA A 45 1.69 13.68 20.14
CA ALA A 45 1.10 13.77 18.82
C ALA A 45 1.76 12.77 17.88
N PHE A 46 1.02 12.30 16.89
CA PHE A 46 1.55 11.37 15.91
C PHE A 46 2.28 12.13 14.79
N GLN A 47 3.53 11.72 14.52
CA GLN A 47 4.34 12.21 13.38
C GLN A 47 4.07 11.44 12.09
N VAL A 48 3.64 10.19 12.22
CA VAL A 48 3.20 9.33 11.11
C VAL A 48 1.70 9.10 11.22
N MET A 49 1.03 8.83 10.12
CA MET A 49 -0.42 8.75 10.06
C MET A 49 -0.94 7.62 10.96
N PRO A 50 -1.65 7.91 12.06
CA PRO A 50 -2.16 6.87 12.95
C PRO A 50 -3.39 6.17 12.35
N PHE A 51 -3.63 4.94 12.81
CA PHE A 51 -4.88 4.25 12.55
C PHE A 51 -6.08 5.02 13.12
N GLY A 52 -7.22 4.92 12.44
CA GLY A 52 -8.48 5.54 12.86
C GLY A 52 -8.70 6.96 12.34
N LEU A 53 -7.75 7.55 11.60
CA LEU A 53 -8.03 8.78 10.85
C LEU A 53 -8.94 8.48 9.66
N THR A 54 -10.05 9.22 9.55
CA THR A 54 -11.05 9.06 8.48
C THR A 54 -10.44 9.16 7.08
N ASN A 55 -9.45 10.02 6.90
CA ASN A 55 -8.82 10.26 5.60
C ASN A 55 -7.62 9.35 5.32
N ALA A 56 -7.20 8.51 6.28
CA ALA A 56 -6.01 7.67 6.10
C ALA A 56 -6.10 6.73 4.89
N PRO A 57 -7.22 5.99 4.66
CA PRO A 57 -7.35 5.14 3.48
C PRO A 57 -7.23 5.93 2.17
N ALA A 58 -7.86 7.10 2.08
CA ALA A 58 -7.88 7.91 0.87
C ALA A 58 -6.48 8.44 0.51
N VAL A 59 -5.74 8.94 1.52
CA VAL A 59 -4.38 9.46 1.31
C VAL A 59 -3.42 8.33 0.95
N PHE A 60 -3.54 7.17 1.59
CA PHE A 60 -2.71 6.02 1.29
C PHE A 60 -3.00 5.46 -0.11
N MET A 61 -4.27 5.33 -0.49
CA MET A 61 -4.66 4.95 -1.85
C MET A 61 -4.11 5.92 -2.90
N ASP A 62 -4.15 7.23 -2.64
CA ASP A 62 -3.59 8.22 -3.56
C ASP A 62 -2.05 8.12 -3.68
N LEU A 63 -1.34 7.87 -2.58
CA LEU A 63 0.09 7.57 -2.62
C LEU A 63 0.38 6.32 -3.46
N MET A 64 -0.30 5.21 -3.17
CA MET A 64 -0.10 3.95 -3.86
C MET A 64 -0.46 4.05 -5.34
N ASN A 65 -1.49 4.83 -5.68
CA ASN A 65 -1.85 5.08 -7.07
C ASN A 65 -0.76 5.87 -7.81
N ARG A 66 -0.11 6.82 -7.14
CA ARG A 66 1.00 7.60 -7.72
C ARG A 66 2.26 6.76 -7.90
N VAL A 67 2.61 5.93 -6.91
CA VAL A 67 3.77 5.04 -6.93
C VAL A 67 3.59 3.94 -7.99
N CYS A 68 2.48 3.20 -7.94
CA CYS A 68 2.20 2.08 -8.83
C CYS A 68 1.66 2.50 -10.20
N LYS A 69 1.54 3.80 -10.49
CA LYS A 69 0.90 4.36 -11.70
C LYS A 69 1.35 3.69 -13.00
N LEU A 70 2.63 3.31 -13.10
CA LEU A 70 3.19 2.68 -14.30
C LEU A 70 2.66 1.27 -14.56
N TYR A 71 2.18 0.60 -13.51
CA TYR A 71 1.79 -0.82 -13.49
C TYR A 71 0.30 -1.05 -13.18
N LEU A 72 -0.39 -0.03 -12.67
CA LEU A 72 -1.83 -0.03 -12.46
C LEU A 72 -2.58 -0.42 -13.74
N ASP A 73 -3.61 -1.25 -13.56
CA ASP A 73 -4.49 -1.79 -14.61
C ASP A 73 -3.78 -2.60 -15.71
N LYS A 74 -2.47 -2.81 -15.60
CA LYS A 74 -1.69 -3.71 -16.48
C LYS A 74 -1.56 -5.08 -15.85
N PHE A 75 -0.91 -5.13 -14.69
CA PHE A 75 -0.67 -6.35 -13.91
C PHE A 75 -0.76 -6.11 -12.39
N VAL A 76 -1.15 -4.90 -11.98
CA VAL A 76 -1.27 -4.49 -10.56
C VAL A 76 -2.63 -3.89 -10.29
N ILE A 77 -3.22 -4.29 -9.17
CA ILE A 77 -4.38 -3.65 -8.56
C ILE A 77 -4.00 -3.26 -7.13
N VAL A 78 -4.29 -2.02 -6.77
CA VAL A 78 -4.07 -1.51 -5.41
C VAL A 78 -5.41 -1.43 -4.70
N PHE A 79 -5.46 -1.95 -3.48
CA PHE A 79 -6.63 -1.82 -2.61
C PHE A 79 -6.20 -1.52 -1.17
N ILE A 80 -6.36 -0.25 -0.76
CA ILE A 80 -5.96 0.23 0.57
C ILE A 80 -4.53 -0.20 0.89
N ASP A 81 -4.34 -1.17 1.79
CA ASP A 81 -3.03 -1.64 2.27
C ASP A 81 -2.49 -2.85 1.48
N ASP A 82 -3.23 -3.33 0.47
CA ASP A 82 -2.91 -4.51 -0.32
C ASP A 82 -2.54 -4.15 -1.76
N ILE A 83 -1.50 -4.82 -2.29
CA ILE A 83 -1.16 -4.81 -3.71
C ILE A 83 -1.40 -6.22 -4.25
N LEU A 84 -2.32 -6.33 -5.21
CA LEU A 84 -2.57 -7.55 -5.95
C LEU A 84 -1.83 -7.51 -7.27
N ILE A 85 -1.02 -8.53 -7.54
CA ILE A 85 -0.28 -8.72 -8.77
C ILE A 85 -0.89 -9.93 -9.48
N TYR A 86 -1.15 -9.81 -10.78
CA TYR A 86 -1.72 -10.89 -11.58
C TYR A 86 -0.95 -11.06 -12.89
N SER A 87 -0.81 -12.30 -13.36
CA SER A 87 -0.02 -12.63 -14.56
C SER A 87 -0.55 -13.88 -15.26
N LYS A 88 -0.16 -14.09 -16.53
CA LYS A 88 -0.65 -15.20 -17.34
C LYS A 88 0.09 -16.50 -17.08
N ASP A 89 1.39 -16.42 -16.74
CA ASP A 89 2.25 -17.56 -16.42
C ASP A 89 3.29 -17.19 -15.36
N GLU A 90 3.98 -18.20 -14.80
CA GLU A 90 4.95 -18.02 -13.71
C GLU A 90 6.16 -17.16 -14.09
N ARG A 91 6.61 -17.25 -15.35
CA ARG A 91 7.79 -16.49 -15.80
C ARG A 91 7.48 -15.00 -15.88
N GLU A 92 6.34 -14.66 -16.48
CA GLU A 92 5.82 -13.28 -16.48
C GLU A 92 5.58 -12.80 -15.05
N HIS A 93 5.10 -13.68 -14.16
CA HIS A 93 4.85 -13.33 -12.77
C HIS A 93 6.10 -12.98 -11.98
N GLU A 94 7.20 -13.71 -12.19
CA GLU A 94 8.50 -13.41 -11.56
C GLU A 94 9.01 -12.02 -11.97
N GLU A 95 8.90 -11.67 -13.26
CA GLU A 95 9.28 -10.34 -13.76
C GLU A 95 8.42 -9.22 -13.15
N HIS A 96 7.10 -9.43 -13.06
CA HIS A 96 6.18 -8.49 -12.43
C HIS A 96 6.44 -8.32 -10.93
N LEU A 97 6.66 -9.42 -10.19
CA LEU A 97 7.03 -9.39 -8.78
C LEU A 97 8.32 -8.59 -8.57
N LYS A 98 9.35 -8.87 -9.37
CA LYS A 98 10.62 -8.15 -9.28
C LYS A 98 10.45 -6.65 -9.51
N ALA A 99 9.69 -6.26 -10.54
CA ALA A 99 9.42 -4.85 -10.82
C ALA A 99 8.72 -4.14 -9.64
N ILE A 100 7.76 -4.79 -9.00
CA ILE A 100 7.05 -4.22 -7.85
C ILE A 100 7.92 -4.16 -6.61
N LEU A 101 8.69 -5.20 -6.31
CA LEU A 101 9.62 -5.19 -5.17
C LEU A 101 10.71 -4.13 -5.33
N GLU A 102 11.23 -3.92 -6.55
CA GLU A 102 12.19 -2.85 -6.85
C GLU A 102 11.57 -1.46 -6.70
N LEU A 103 10.33 -1.28 -7.17
CA LEU A 103 9.57 -0.03 -7.01
C LEU A 103 9.33 0.29 -5.53
N LEU A 104 8.85 -0.68 -4.75
CA LEU A 104 8.61 -0.51 -3.32
C LEU A 104 9.90 -0.16 -2.57
N LYS A 105 11.01 -0.82 -2.91
CA LYS A 105 12.32 -0.51 -2.34
C LYS A 105 12.76 0.92 -2.65
N LYS A 106 12.53 1.40 -3.87
CA LYS A 106 12.89 2.77 -4.29
C LYS A 106 12.10 3.84 -3.53
N GLU A 107 10.82 3.60 -3.30
CA GLU A 107 9.92 4.52 -2.60
C GLU A 107 9.96 4.33 -1.07
N GLU A 108 10.88 3.52 -0.56
CA GLU A 108 11.03 3.19 0.86
C GLU A 108 9.73 2.67 1.51
N LEU A 109 8.95 1.94 0.72
CA LEU A 109 7.71 1.29 1.12
C LEU A 109 7.98 -0.18 1.48
N TYR A 110 7.56 -0.58 2.67
CA TYR A 110 7.88 -1.90 3.22
C TYR A 110 6.65 -2.81 3.20
N ALA A 111 6.84 -4.02 2.66
CA ALA A 111 5.86 -5.09 2.72
C ALA A 111 6.06 -5.97 3.97
N LYS A 112 4.98 -6.61 4.43
CA LYS A 112 5.02 -7.61 5.50
C LYS A 112 5.08 -9.00 4.90
N PHE A 113 6.29 -9.54 4.79
CA PHE A 113 6.54 -10.85 4.17
C PHE A 113 5.64 -11.97 4.71
N SER A 114 5.38 -12.00 6.02
CA SER A 114 4.56 -13.05 6.66
C SER A 114 3.09 -13.08 6.23
N LYS A 115 2.63 -12.06 5.50
CA LYS A 115 1.26 -11.92 4.99
C LYS A 115 1.23 -11.84 3.46
N CYS A 116 2.39 -11.94 2.82
CA CYS A 116 2.45 -11.99 1.37
C CYS A 116 2.16 -13.41 0.91
N GLU A 117 1.33 -13.53 -0.12
CA GLU A 117 1.05 -14.77 -0.84
C GLU A 117 1.74 -14.65 -2.19
N PHE A 118 2.65 -15.59 -2.50
CA PHE A 118 3.42 -15.64 -3.74
C PHE A 118 3.04 -16.87 -4.55
#